data_AF-A0A7T7M9F4-F1
#
_entry.id   AF-A0A7T7M9F4-F1
#
_cell.length_a   1.000
_cell.length_b   1.000
_cell.length_c   1.000
_cell.angle_alpha   90.00
_cell.angle_beta   90.00
_cell.angle_gamma   90.00
#
_symmetry.space_group_name_H-M   'P 1'
#
loop_
_entity.id
_entity.type
_entity.pdbx_description
1 polymer ?
#
loop_
_entity_poly.entity_id
_entity_poly.type
_entity_poly.pdbx_seq_one_letter_code
_entity_poly.pdbx_strand_id
1 'polypeptide(L)' 'MYGFIWRHLPGPTWLRAIEALVLLLGVVYLLMEYGFPWADARWHFSGQADVG' A
#
# COMPACT_ATOMS: atom_id res chain seq x y z
N MET A 1 19.10 -4.28 -28.49
CA MET A 1 17.81 -3.56 -28.61
C MET A 1 16.87 -3.95 -27.46
N TYR A 2 17.17 -3.46 -26.25
CA TYR A 2 16.26 -3.35 -25.08
C TYR A 2 16.72 -2.17 -24.20
N GLY A 3 18.00 -1.79 -24.29
CA GLY A 3 18.61 -0.71 -23.51
C GLY A 3 18.03 0.70 -23.67
N PHE A 4 17.18 0.98 -24.68
CA PHE A 4 16.53 2.30 -24.79
C PHE A 4 15.39 2.46 -23.77
N ILE A 5 14.65 1.39 -23.47
CA ILE A 5 13.55 1.38 -22.49
C ILE A 5 14.09 1.45 -21.06
N TRP A 6 15.25 0.83 -20.82
CA TRP A 6 15.93 0.88 -19.52
C TRP A 6 16.52 2.26 -19.18
N ARG A 7 16.68 3.14 -20.18
CA ARG A 7 17.37 4.43 -20.04
C ARG A 7 16.45 5.64 -19.84
N HIS A 8 15.12 5.43 -19.86
CA HIS A 8 14.14 6.52 -19.76
C HIS A 8 13.53 6.71 -18.38
N LEU A 9 13.75 5.80 -17.43
CA LEU A 9 13.42 6.08 -16.04
C LEU A 9 14.73 6.29 -15.23
N PRO A 10 14.85 7.40 -14.50
CA PRO A 10 16.06 7.73 -13.76
C PRO A 10 16.23 6.75 -12.62
N GLY A 11 17.24 5.89 -12.73
CA GLY A 11 17.65 4.99 -11.65
C GLY A 11 17.66 3.51 -12.04
N PRO A 12 18.55 2.74 -11.40
CA PRO A 12 18.73 1.31 -11.64
C PRO A 12 17.47 0.51 -11.29
N THR A 13 17.30 -0.66 -11.90
CA THR A 13 16.14 -1.55 -11.73
C THR A 13 15.75 -1.79 -10.27
N TRP A 14 16.74 -1.91 -9.39
CA TRP A 14 16.54 -2.13 -7.96
C TRP A 14 15.93 -0.91 -7.26
N LEU A 15 16.25 0.31 -7.69
CA LEU A 15 15.69 1.54 -7.13
C LEU A 15 14.19 1.66 -7.46
N ARG A 16 13.81 1.31 -8.69
CA ARG A 16 12.39 1.28 -9.11
C ARG A 16 11.60 0.22 -8.35
N ALA A 17 12.21 -0.94 -8.11
CA ALA A 17 11.60 -1.98 -7.29
C ALA A 17 11.41 -1.52 -5.84
N ILE A 18 12.39 -0.83 -5.26
CA ILE A 18 12.27 -0.25 -3.91
C ILE A 18 11.19 0.83 -3.88
N GLU A 19 11.16 1.75 -4.84
CA GLU A 19 10.15 2.81 -4.90
C GLU A 19 8.73 2.22 -5.01
N ALA A 20 8.52 1.25 -5.90
CA ALA A 20 7.25 0.54 -6.01
C ALA A 20 6.87 -0.18 -4.70
N LEU A 21 7.85 -0.78 -4.02
CA LEU A 21 7.64 -1.48 -2.76
C LEU A 21 7.31 -0.49 -1.62
N VAL A 22 7.96 0.68 -1.57
CA VAL A 22 7.65 1.76 -0.62
C VAL A 22 6.25 2.31 -0.86
N LEU A 23 5.85 2.55 -2.12
CA LEU A 23 4.50 2.98 -2.45
C LEU A 23 3.46 1.93 -2.04
N LEU A 24 3.73 0.65 -2.29
CA LEU A 24 2.83 -0.43 -1.93
C LEU A 24 2.69 -0.55 -0.40
N LEU A 25 3.80 -0.49 0.33
CA LEU A 25 3.79 -0.46 1.80
C LEU A 25 3.06 0.78 2.33
N GLY A 26 3.26 1.95 1.71
CA GLY A 26 2.56 3.18 2.07
C GLY A 26 1.04 3.07 1.87
N VAL A 27 0.60 2.48 0.76
CA VAL A 27 -0.83 2.22 0.51
C VAL A 27 -1.39 1.22 1.52
N VAL A 28 -0.71 0.11 1.78
CA VAL A 28 -1.14 -0.89 2.77
C VAL A 28 -1.22 -0.26 4.16
N TYR A 29 -0.22 0.54 4.54
CA TYR A 29 -0.20 1.26 5.81
C TYR A 29 -1.37 2.25 5.92
N LEU A 30 -1.63 3.05 4.89
CA LEU A 30 -2.78 3.95 4.85
C LEU A 30 -4.12 3.20 4.90
N LEU A 31 -4.23 2.06 4.21
CA LEU A 31 -5.41 1.21 4.30
C LEU A 31 -5.58 0.60 5.69
N MET A 32 -4.51 0.27 6.40
CA MET A 32 -4.60 -0.21 7.78
C MET A 32 -4.95 0.93 8.75
N GLU A 33 -4.32 2.10 8.62
CA GLU A 33 -4.51 3.23 9.55
C GLU A 33 -5.84 3.96 9.32
N TYR A 34 -6.28 4.09 8.06
CA TYR A 34 -7.50 4.83 7.70
C TYR A 34 -8.59 3.92 7.13
N GLY A 35 -8.21 2.98 6.26
CA GLY A 35 -9.16 2.09 5.60
C GLY A 35 -9.86 1.16 6.60
N PHE A 36 -9.10 0.55 7.52
CA PHE A 36 -9.67 -0.37 8.50
C PHE A 36 -10.58 0.36 9.50
N PRO A 37 -10.21 1.49 10.14
CA PRO A 37 -11.14 2.21 11.00
C PRO A 37 -12.39 2.72 10.28
N TRP A 38 -12.26 3.18 9.03
CA TRP A 38 -13.42 3.54 8.22
C TRP A 38 -14.33 2.34 7.95
N ALA A 39 -13.73 1.20 7.59
CA ALA A 39 -14.49 0.01 7.25
C ALA A 39 -15.12 -0.64 8.49
N ASP A 40 -14.43 -0.63 9.63
CA ASP A 40 -14.96 -1.05 10.91
C ASP A 40 -16.13 -0.17 11.35
N ALA A 41 -15.99 1.16 11.26
CA ALA A 41 -17.08 2.08 11.57
C ALA A 41 -18.30 1.93 10.65
N ARG A 42 -18.11 1.43 9.42
CA ARG A 42 -19.18 1.29 8.43
C ARG A 42 -19.80 -0.11 8.38
N TRP A 43 -19.02 -1.15 8.66
CA TRP A 43 -19.39 -2.55 8.46
C TRP A 43 -19.24 -3.41 9.73
N HIS A 44 -18.77 -2.82 10.84
CA HIS A 44 -18.69 -3.45 12.18
C HIS A 44 -17.93 -4.78 12.15
N PHE A 45 -16.70 -4.78 11.61
CA PHE A 45 -15.87 -5.98 11.51
C PHE A 45 -15.27 -6.41 12.85
N SER A 46 -14.99 -5.47 13.74
CA SER A 46 -14.70 -5.71 15.14
C SER A 46 -16.02 -6.03 15.82
N GLY A 47 -16.39 -7.31 15.79
CA GLY A 47 -17.64 -7.80 16.37
C GLY A 47 -17.90 -7.12 17.70
N GLN A 48 -18.98 -6.34 17.75
CA GLN A 48 -19.51 -5.83 19.01
C GLN A 48 -19.81 -7.07 19.85
N ALA A 49 -18.85 -7.49 20.67
CA ALA A 49 -19.16 -8.20 21.90
C ALA A 49 -19.81 -7.12 22.75
N ASP A 50 -21.12 -7.05 22.64
CA ASP A 50 -22.03 -6.50 23.63
C ASP A 50 -21.79 -7.21 24.96
N VAL A 51 -20.65 -6.90 25.62
CA VAL A 51 -20.45 -7.19 27.04
C VAL A 51 -21.34 -6.21 27.80
N GLY A 52 -22.62 -6.57 27.89
CA GLY A 52 -23.56 -5.98 28.85
C GLY A 52 -23.11 -6.20 30.29
#